data_AF-A0AAW4YHW3-F1
#
_entry.id   AF-A0AAW4YHW3-F1
#
_cell.length_a   1.000
_cell.length_b   1.000
_cell.length_c   1.000
_cell.angle_alpha   90.00
_cell.angle_beta   90.00
_cell.angle_gamma   90.00
#
_symmetry.space_group_name_H-M   'P 1'
#
loop_
_entity.id
_entity.type
_entity.pdbx_description
1 polymer ?
#
loop_
_entity_poly.entity_id
_entity_poly.type
_entity_poly.pdbx_seq_one_letter_code
_entity_poly.pdbx_strand_id
1 'polypeptide(L)'
;MTALVSVMNKHAVVIAADSAITVTTPYGHKVINSANKVFALSKYHPVGIMFCGNANFMSTPIEVIVKLYRKQLKDRCFATISEYLSDFLGFIKNNHYFCSAEMQNVNMENEIENFYTLILKIAVNTANEKKSLFLNEFILQLNSIVVNSCENCTSFQNFPEKDFVQSIKGHCAKIIAKHEDVFGDNAPLKRLFIKAFAKFVAHGNSNFANETQIVVVGYGDKEIFPSLRSVCLYWGFYEYFRYNSYISAGITEDNSASICRFGQTDIINTFINGINDNLKKALYDIFGNFTSQLKNLMINNVDTQYSKDIINSAIDEGKLVATLGATLDNIIRETSIAPLMSSLGILDKEDMAELVESLISITHLNRRITMSEEGVGGPIDVAIISKGDGFVWKKRKHYFKPELNQMFFDNYFRS
;
A
#
# COMPACT_ATOMS: atom_id res chain seq x y z
N MET A 1 -4.20 6.10 8.61
CA MET A 1 -4.57 6.63 7.27
C MET A 1 -3.60 7.77 6.92
N THR A 2 -3.34 8.02 5.63
CA THR A 2 -2.34 8.98 5.15
C THR A 2 -2.63 9.26 3.67
N ALA A 3 -2.37 10.46 3.18
CA ALA A 3 -2.34 10.76 1.75
C ALA A 3 -0.92 11.21 1.36
N LEU A 4 -0.31 10.50 0.41
CA LEU A 4 0.95 10.91 -0.21
C LEU A 4 0.71 11.15 -1.70
N VAL A 5 1.34 12.18 -2.22
CA VAL A 5 1.30 12.50 -3.66
C VAL A 5 2.70 12.81 -4.15
N SER A 6 3.01 12.28 -5.33
CA SER A 6 4.21 12.61 -6.09
C SER A 6 3.79 13.04 -7.49
N VAL A 7 4.23 14.21 -7.94
CA VAL A 7 4.08 14.69 -9.32
C VAL A 7 5.47 14.84 -9.92
N MET A 8 5.67 14.31 -11.12
CA MET A 8 6.96 14.28 -11.81
C MET A 8 6.79 14.79 -13.22
N ASN A 9 7.78 15.55 -13.70
CA ASN A 9 7.98 15.83 -15.12
C ASN A 9 9.48 15.82 -15.45
N LYS A 10 9.85 16.27 -16.65
CA LYS A 10 11.26 16.27 -17.10
C LYS A 10 12.17 17.19 -16.26
N HIS A 11 11.61 18.16 -15.52
CA HIS A 11 12.37 19.14 -14.74
C HIS A 11 12.61 18.73 -13.28
N ALA A 12 11.62 18.13 -12.63
CA ALA A 12 11.67 17.81 -11.20
C ALA A 12 10.63 16.75 -10.81
N VAL A 13 10.77 16.26 -9.59
CA VAL A 13 9.71 15.59 -8.84
C VAL A 13 9.35 16.39 -7.61
N VAL A 14 8.06 16.60 -7.40
CA VAL A 14 7.47 17.22 -6.23
C VAL A 14 6.74 16.16 -5.43
N ILE A 15 6.99 16.13 -4.13
CA ILE A 15 6.37 15.19 -3.20
C ILE A 15 5.74 15.93 -2.04
N ALA A 16 4.59 15.44 -1.57
CA ALA A 16 3.98 15.92 -0.36
C ALA A 16 3.26 14.85 0.44
N ALA A 17 3.07 15.15 1.72
CA ALA A 17 2.36 14.31 2.66
C ALA A 17 1.57 15.13 3.67
N ASP A 18 0.45 14.57 4.11
CA ASP A 18 -0.26 15.05 5.30
C ASP A 18 0.47 14.64 6.60
N SER A 19 0.08 15.22 7.72
CA SER A 19 0.72 14.99 9.03
C SER A 19 -0.11 14.12 9.99
N ALA A 20 -1.25 13.59 9.57
CA ALA A 20 -2.12 12.81 10.44
C ALA A 20 -1.60 11.38 10.65
N ILE A 21 -1.62 10.92 11.89
CA ILE A 21 -1.40 9.53 12.26
C ILE A 21 -2.44 9.11 13.29
N THR A 22 -3.03 7.93 13.11
CA THR A 22 -3.95 7.35 14.07
C THR A 22 -3.16 6.43 14.99
N VAL A 23 -3.12 6.76 16.27
CA VAL A 23 -2.56 5.91 17.31
C VAL A 23 -3.69 5.18 18.00
N THR A 24 -3.67 3.85 17.93
CA THR A 24 -4.63 3.00 18.63
C THR A 24 -3.97 2.40 19.85
N THR A 25 -4.63 2.51 20.99
CA THR A 25 -4.24 1.90 22.26
C THR A 25 -5.39 1.03 22.78
N PRO A 26 -5.16 0.16 23.76
CA PRO A 26 -6.24 -0.58 24.42
C PRO A 26 -7.35 0.31 25.00
N TYR A 27 -7.06 1.59 25.26
CA TYR A 27 -7.98 2.56 25.86
C TYR A 27 -8.71 3.44 24.85
N GLY A 28 -8.48 3.25 23.55
CA GLY A 28 -9.09 4.04 22.49
C GLY A 28 -8.08 4.47 21.43
N HIS A 29 -8.55 5.22 20.44
CA HIS A 29 -7.75 5.75 19.34
C HIS A 29 -7.65 7.27 19.40
N LYS A 30 -6.55 7.83 18.91
CA LYS A 30 -6.33 9.27 18.81
C LYS A 30 -5.62 9.61 17.50
N VAL A 31 -6.12 10.64 16.82
CA VAL A 31 -5.45 11.22 15.66
C VAL A 31 -4.47 12.30 16.13
N ILE A 32 -3.23 12.23 15.64
CA ILE A 32 -2.16 13.19 15.92
C ILE A 32 -1.71 13.81 14.59
N ASN A 33 -1.64 15.14 14.52
CA ASN A 33 -1.37 15.89 13.29
C ASN A 33 0.08 16.40 13.18
N SER A 34 1.05 15.66 13.72
CA SER A 34 2.46 16.06 13.79
C SER A 34 3.45 15.07 13.16
N ALA A 35 2.97 14.01 12.51
CA ALA A 35 3.83 12.98 11.95
C ALA A 35 4.65 13.51 10.76
N ASN A 36 5.96 13.28 10.75
CA ASN A 36 6.80 13.52 9.58
C ASN A 36 6.76 12.29 8.68
N LYS A 37 6.38 12.47 7.42
CA LYS A 37 6.25 11.37 6.45
C LYS A 37 7.10 11.55 5.21
N VAL A 38 7.74 12.71 5.05
CA VAL A 38 8.65 13.04 3.96
C VAL A 38 10.04 13.30 4.54
N PHE A 39 11.07 12.76 3.90
CA PHE A 39 12.45 12.94 4.31
C PHE A 39 13.37 13.02 3.10
N ALA A 40 14.45 13.79 3.21
CA ALA A 40 15.59 13.64 2.30
C ALA A 40 16.26 12.28 2.57
N LEU A 41 16.36 11.38 1.60
CA LEU A 41 17.07 10.11 1.83
C LEU A 41 18.58 10.38 1.95
N SER A 42 19.11 11.18 1.04
CA SER A 42 20.48 11.69 1.04
C SER A 42 20.49 13.21 1.24
N LYS A 43 21.57 13.71 1.86
CA LYS A 43 21.85 15.17 1.95
C LYS A 43 22.72 15.67 0.80
N TYR A 44 23.31 14.75 0.03
CA TYR A 44 24.27 15.05 -1.04
C TYR A 44 23.68 14.73 -2.42
N HIS A 45 22.76 13.77 -2.48
CA HIS A 45 22.17 13.28 -3.72
C HIS A 45 20.68 13.63 -3.80
N PRO A 46 20.13 13.88 -5.00
CA PRO A 46 18.75 14.30 -5.23
C PRO A 46 17.76 13.14 -5.01
N VAL A 47 17.66 12.64 -3.77
CA VAL A 47 16.83 11.49 -3.41
C VAL A 47 16.03 11.77 -2.15
N GLY A 48 14.72 11.60 -2.25
CA GLY A 48 13.76 11.65 -1.16
C GLY A 48 13.21 10.27 -0.83
N ILE A 49 12.63 10.17 0.36
CA ILE A 49 11.89 9.00 0.83
C ILE A 49 10.66 9.46 1.59
N MET A 50 9.53 8.80 1.33
CA MET A 50 8.28 9.02 2.06
C MET A 50 7.66 7.70 2.49
N PHE A 51 6.76 7.73 3.48
CA PHE A 51 6.05 6.54 3.93
C PHE A 51 4.58 6.79 4.25
N CYS A 52 3.75 5.76 4.05
CA CYS A 52 2.36 5.71 4.49
C CYS A 52 2.00 4.34 5.05
N GLY A 53 0.83 4.24 5.68
CA GLY A 53 0.44 3.04 6.42
C GLY A 53 0.93 3.11 7.86
N ASN A 54 1.49 2.03 8.38
CA ASN A 54 2.03 1.99 9.73
C ASN A 54 3.31 2.83 9.84
N ALA A 55 3.39 3.71 10.85
CA ALA A 55 4.57 4.54 11.07
C ALA A 55 5.70 3.81 11.81
N ASN A 56 5.43 2.61 12.31
CA ASN A 56 6.40 1.74 12.95
C ASN A 56 6.56 0.48 12.12
N PHE A 57 7.80 0.10 11.83
CA PHE A 57 8.14 -1.21 11.29
C PHE A 57 8.84 -2.01 12.40
N MET A 58 8.31 -3.21 12.72
CA MET A 58 8.85 -4.06 13.79
C MET A 58 9.03 -3.32 15.13
N SER A 59 8.05 -2.47 15.47
CA SER A 59 8.04 -1.59 16.65
C SER A 59 9.04 -0.43 16.64
N THR A 60 9.77 -0.24 15.54
CA THR A 60 10.71 0.88 15.38
C THR A 60 10.13 1.94 14.43
N PRO A 61 10.11 3.23 14.83
CA PRO A 61 9.60 4.30 13.97
C PRO A 61 10.40 4.41 12.66
N ILE A 62 9.69 4.52 11.54
CA ILE A 62 10.30 4.67 10.21
C ILE A 62 11.21 5.91 10.14
N GLU A 63 10.82 7.00 10.78
CA GLU A 63 11.64 8.21 10.87
C GLU A 63 13.05 7.92 11.43
N VAL A 64 13.15 7.04 12.44
CA VAL A 64 14.43 6.65 13.05
C VAL A 64 15.24 5.83 12.06
N ILE A 65 14.62 4.83 11.43
CA ILE A 65 15.27 3.96 10.43
C ILE A 65 15.85 4.80 9.27
N VAL A 66 15.06 5.74 8.73
CA VAL A 66 15.49 6.62 7.63
C VAL A 66 16.67 7.50 8.04
N LYS A 67 16.66 8.07 9.26
CA LYS A 67 17.77 8.90 9.75
C LYS A 67 19.05 8.08 9.99
N LEU A 68 18.93 6.86 10.52
CA LEU A 68 20.06 5.95 10.69
C LEU A 68 20.64 5.53 9.34
N TYR A 69 19.78 5.19 8.38
CA TYR A 69 20.20 4.86 7.03
C TYR A 69 20.94 6.02 6.38
N ARG A 70 20.40 7.24 6.44
CA ARG A 70 21.06 8.44 5.90
C ARG A 70 22.47 8.63 6.46
N LYS A 71 22.66 8.38 7.76
CA LYS A 71 23.97 8.45 8.43
C LYS A 71 24.94 7.38 7.90
N GLN A 72 24.45 6.20 7.55
CA GLN A 72 25.27 5.15 6.91
C GLN A 72 25.53 5.44 5.43
N LEU A 73 24.53 5.97 4.71
CA LEU A 73 24.60 6.30 3.30
C LEU A 73 25.68 7.35 3.04
N LYS A 74 25.76 8.39 3.88
CA LYS A 74 26.70 9.51 3.73
C LYS A 74 26.62 10.08 2.30
N ASP A 75 27.76 10.14 1.62
CA ASP A 75 27.97 10.59 0.26
C ASP A 75 27.91 9.47 -0.78
N ARG A 76 27.62 8.22 -0.39
CA ARG A 76 27.44 7.13 -1.34
C ARG A 76 26.25 7.42 -2.26
N CYS A 77 26.47 7.23 -3.55
CA CYS A 77 25.47 7.30 -4.59
C CYS A 77 25.20 5.92 -5.21
N PHE A 78 24.09 5.84 -5.93
CA PHE A 78 23.72 4.68 -6.74
C PHE A 78 23.27 5.13 -8.12
N ALA A 79 23.37 4.24 -9.10
CA ALA A 79 23.08 4.59 -10.49
C ALA A 79 21.58 4.83 -10.72
N THR A 80 20.71 4.18 -9.94
CA THR A 80 19.25 4.24 -10.09
C THR A 80 18.52 4.34 -8.75
N ILE A 81 17.31 4.90 -8.73
CA ILE A 81 16.42 4.86 -7.55
C ILE A 81 16.11 3.43 -7.08
N SER A 82 16.09 2.46 -7.99
CA SER A 82 15.90 1.04 -7.64
C SER A 82 17.03 0.48 -6.79
N GLU A 83 18.27 0.91 -7.04
CA GLU A 83 19.43 0.54 -6.24
C GLU A 83 19.38 1.20 -4.85
N TYR A 84 19.00 2.49 -4.77
CA TYR A 84 18.78 3.15 -3.46
C TYR A 84 17.76 2.40 -2.60
N LEU A 85 16.66 1.95 -3.21
CA LEU A 85 15.64 1.18 -2.51
C LEU A 85 16.19 -0.19 -2.06
N SER A 86 16.96 -0.85 -2.91
CA SER A 86 17.56 -2.15 -2.62
C SER A 86 18.59 -2.07 -1.48
N ASP A 87 19.46 -1.05 -1.47
CA ASP A 87 20.41 -0.81 -0.36
C ASP A 87 19.66 -0.47 0.94
N PHE A 88 18.57 0.30 0.87
CA PHE A 88 17.72 0.59 2.03
C PHE A 88 17.08 -0.67 2.63
N LEU A 89 16.55 -1.57 1.79
CA LEU A 89 15.99 -2.85 2.23
C LEU A 89 17.08 -3.76 2.82
N GLY A 90 18.25 -3.81 2.19
CA GLY A 90 19.42 -4.53 2.71
C GLY A 90 19.87 -3.99 4.07
N PHE A 91 19.87 -2.66 4.25
CA PHE A 91 20.17 -2.01 5.52
C PHE A 91 19.19 -2.41 6.62
N ILE A 92 17.89 -2.43 6.34
CA ILE A 92 16.87 -2.90 7.29
C ILE A 92 17.14 -4.36 7.70
N LYS A 93 17.38 -5.25 6.73
CA LYS A 93 17.66 -6.66 6.99
C LYS A 93 18.93 -6.85 7.83
N ASN A 94 20.03 -6.20 7.44
CA ASN A 94 21.34 -6.33 8.08
C ASN A 94 21.38 -5.80 9.51
N ASN A 95 20.47 -4.89 9.88
CA ASN A 95 20.32 -4.37 11.24
C ASN A 95 19.24 -5.14 12.02
N HIS A 96 18.96 -6.39 11.65
CA HIS A 96 17.94 -7.25 12.28
C HIS A 96 16.59 -6.53 12.43
N TYR A 97 16.18 -5.80 11.38
CA TYR A 97 14.91 -5.05 11.34
C TYR A 97 14.76 -4.00 12.45
N PHE A 98 15.86 -3.58 13.08
CA PHE A 98 15.87 -2.71 14.26
C PHE A 98 15.01 -3.25 15.41
N CYS A 99 14.97 -4.58 15.55
CA CYS A 99 14.10 -5.28 16.49
C CYS A 99 14.87 -6.41 17.17
N SER A 100 14.77 -6.54 18.51
CA SER A 100 15.41 -7.63 19.24
C SER A 100 14.82 -8.99 18.84
N ALA A 101 15.60 -10.07 18.98
CA ALA A 101 15.10 -11.42 18.68
C ALA A 101 13.86 -11.79 19.52
N GLU A 102 13.83 -11.37 20.78
CA GLU A 102 12.67 -11.53 21.66
C GLU A 102 11.41 -10.86 21.10
N MET A 103 11.55 -9.61 20.63
CA MET A 103 10.42 -8.86 20.07
C MET A 103 10.01 -9.39 18.69
N GLN A 104 10.95 -9.88 17.88
CA GLN A 104 10.64 -10.60 16.63
C GLN A 104 9.79 -11.85 16.91
N ASN A 105 10.13 -12.61 17.95
CA ASN A 105 9.36 -13.79 18.38
C ASN A 105 7.94 -13.42 18.85
N VAL A 106 7.82 -12.37 19.67
CA VAL A 106 6.51 -11.87 20.13
C VAL A 106 5.65 -11.40 18.94
N ASN A 107 6.24 -10.67 18.00
CA ASN A 107 5.54 -10.23 16.79
C ASN A 107 5.09 -11.44 15.95
N MET A 108 5.93 -12.45 15.78
CA MET A 108 5.57 -13.68 15.05
C MET A 108 4.41 -14.43 15.74
N GLU A 109 4.44 -14.54 17.07
CA GLU A 109 3.34 -15.14 17.84
C GLU A 109 2.02 -14.36 17.69
N ASN A 110 2.08 -13.03 17.70
CA ASN A 110 0.92 -12.17 17.45
C ASN A 110 0.38 -12.34 16.01
N GLU A 111 1.25 -12.48 15.01
CA GLU A 111 0.84 -12.74 13.63
C GLU A 111 0.16 -14.11 13.48
N ILE A 112 0.66 -15.14 14.17
CA ILE A 112 0.01 -16.47 14.20
C ILE A 112 -1.36 -16.39 14.88
N GLU A 113 -1.48 -15.66 15.99
CA GLU A 113 -2.76 -15.45 16.69
C GLU A 113 -3.76 -14.67 15.83
N ASN A 114 -3.30 -13.63 15.13
CA ASN A 114 -4.12 -12.85 14.19
C ASN A 114 -4.60 -13.73 13.03
N PHE A 115 -3.72 -14.58 12.49
CA PHE A 115 -4.09 -15.56 11.47
C PHE A 115 -5.15 -16.53 11.99
N TYR A 116 -4.95 -17.12 13.17
CA TYR A 116 -5.94 -17.99 13.81
C TYR A 116 -7.30 -17.29 13.94
N THR A 117 -7.31 -16.07 14.49
CA THR A 117 -8.53 -15.28 14.70
C THR A 117 -9.23 -14.92 13.39
N LEU A 118 -8.46 -14.64 12.32
CA LEU A 118 -9.00 -14.36 10.99
C LEU A 118 -9.73 -15.59 10.44
N ILE A 119 -9.08 -16.76 10.46
CA ILE A 119 -9.69 -18.01 9.97
C ILE A 119 -10.90 -18.38 10.82
N LEU A 120 -10.80 -18.20 12.14
CA LEU A 120 -11.89 -18.41 13.08
C LEU A 120 -13.12 -17.57 12.71
N LYS A 121 -12.92 -16.27 12.48
CA LYS A 121 -13.99 -15.34 12.13
C LYS A 121 -14.66 -15.69 10.79
N ILE A 122 -13.88 -16.08 9.79
CA ILE A 122 -14.42 -16.53 8.49
C ILE A 122 -15.25 -17.80 8.68
N ALA A 123 -14.72 -18.80 9.39
CA ALA A 123 -15.42 -20.05 9.63
C ALA A 123 -16.74 -19.85 10.39
N VAL A 124 -16.76 -19.00 11.42
CA VAL A 124 -17.99 -18.67 12.17
C VAL A 124 -19.04 -18.02 11.28
N ASN A 125 -18.63 -17.04 10.46
CA ASN A 125 -19.54 -16.35 9.54
C ASN A 125 -20.11 -17.29 8.47
N THR A 126 -19.30 -18.22 7.94
CA THR A 126 -19.76 -19.18 6.93
C THR A 126 -20.64 -20.28 7.52
N ALA A 127 -20.38 -20.70 8.76
CA ALA A 127 -21.12 -21.77 9.43
C ALA A 127 -22.51 -21.33 9.96
N ASN A 128 -22.90 -20.06 9.81
CA ASN A 128 -24.16 -19.49 10.35
C ASN A 128 -24.40 -19.92 11.82
N GLU A 129 -23.35 -19.84 12.66
CA GLU A 129 -23.37 -20.15 14.10
C GLU A 129 -23.67 -21.63 14.49
N LYS A 130 -23.78 -22.56 13.53
CA LYS A 130 -23.92 -23.99 13.83
C LYS A 130 -22.59 -24.59 14.30
N LYS A 131 -22.47 -24.81 15.61
CA LYS A 131 -21.26 -25.36 16.27
C LYS A 131 -20.77 -26.70 15.69
N SER A 132 -21.67 -27.53 15.13
CA SER A 132 -21.31 -28.81 14.50
C SER A 132 -20.59 -28.68 13.14
N LEU A 133 -20.76 -27.55 12.44
CA LEU A 133 -20.14 -27.30 11.14
C LEU A 133 -18.85 -26.47 11.25
N PHE A 134 -18.65 -25.81 12.39
CA PHE A 134 -17.53 -24.90 12.63
C PHE A 134 -16.15 -25.53 12.35
N LEU A 135 -15.87 -26.72 12.88
CA LEU A 135 -14.56 -27.36 12.71
C LEU A 135 -14.29 -27.75 11.25
N ASN A 136 -15.34 -28.17 10.53
CA ASN A 136 -15.24 -28.51 9.11
C ASN A 136 -14.96 -27.26 8.27
N GLU A 137 -15.68 -26.16 8.53
CA GLU A 137 -15.41 -24.88 7.86
C GLU A 137 -14.00 -24.36 8.15
N PHE A 138 -13.54 -24.44 9.41
CA PHE A 138 -12.19 -24.07 9.78
C PHE A 138 -11.14 -24.86 8.99
N ILE A 139 -11.30 -26.18 8.89
CA ILE A 139 -10.43 -27.06 8.08
C ILE A 139 -10.49 -26.70 6.59
N LEU A 140 -11.69 -26.42 6.05
CA LEU A 140 -11.87 -26.04 4.65
C LEU A 140 -11.16 -24.72 4.33
N GLN A 141 -11.23 -23.72 5.22
CA GLN A 141 -10.50 -22.46 5.04
C GLN A 141 -8.98 -22.64 5.08
N LEU A 142 -8.46 -23.49 5.98
CA LEU A 142 -7.02 -23.80 5.98
C LEU A 142 -6.60 -24.52 4.68
N ASN A 143 -7.40 -25.48 4.20
CA ASN A 143 -7.13 -26.18 2.96
C ASN A 143 -7.21 -25.25 1.74
N SER A 144 -8.17 -24.33 1.70
CA SER A 144 -8.30 -23.38 0.58
C SER A 144 -7.06 -22.50 0.45
N ILE A 145 -6.46 -22.06 1.57
CA ILE A 145 -5.19 -21.32 1.57
C ILE A 145 -4.03 -22.18 1.06
N VAL A 146 -4.01 -23.46 1.46
CA VAL A 146 -2.97 -24.39 1.02
C VAL A 146 -3.07 -24.68 -0.49
N VAL A 147 -4.27 -24.71 -1.06
CA VAL A 147 -4.53 -25.02 -2.47
C VAL A 147 -4.42 -23.77 -3.36
N ASN A 148 -4.92 -22.62 -2.91
CA ASN A 148 -5.00 -21.38 -3.69
C ASN A 148 -3.76 -20.47 -3.54
N SER A 149 -2.69 -20.95 -2.88
CA SER A 149 -1.45 -20.19 -2.78
C SER A 149 -0.75 -20.16 -4.13
N CYS A 150 -0.91 -19.05 -4.87
CA CYS A 150 -0.21 -18.78 -6.12
C CYS A 150 1.20 -18.20 -5.87
N GLU A 151 2.17 -18.58 -6.71
CA GLU A 151 3.61 -18.24 -6.62
C GLU A 151 3.98 -16.76 -6.88
N ASN A 152 3.04 -15.81 -6.77
CA ASN A 152 3.22 -14.44 -7.28
C ASN A 152 3.88 -13.45 -6.29
N CYS A 153 4.57 -13.90 -5.24
CA CYS A 153 5.26 -12.98 -4.31
C CYS A 153 6.70 -12.69 -4.76
N THR A 154 7.02 -11.44 -5.10
CA THR A 154 8.34 -11.05 -5.63
C THR A 154 9.49 -11.22 -4.64
N SER A 155 9.25 -11.08 -3.33
CA SER A 155 10.29 -11.25 -2.30
C SER A 155 10.54 -12.70 -1.89
N PHE A 156 9.68 -13.61 -2.33
CA PHE A 156 9.69 -15.02 -1.94
C PHE A 156 9.63 -15.97 -3.14
N GLN A 157 10.17 -15.53 -4.29
CA GLN A 157 10.35 -16.39 -5.47
C GLN A 157 11.16 -17.68 -5.15
N ASN A 158 11.93 -17.69 -4.05
CA ASN A 158 12.66 -18.86 -3.52
C ASN A 158 12.54 -18.97 -1.98
N PHE A 159 11.31 -18.93 -1.44
CA PHE A 159 11.11 -19.09 0.01
C PHE A 159 11.46 -20.51 0.47
N PRO A 160 12.38 -20.69 1.44
CA PRO A 160 12.70 -22.03 1.94
C PRO A 160 11.62 -22.45 2.94
N GLU A 161 10.46 -22.86 2.41
CA GLU A 161 9.25 -23.21 3.18
C GLU A 161 9.57 -24.20 4.31
N LYS A 162 10.44 -25.18 4.06
CA LYS A 162 10.84 -26.18 5.06
C LYS A 162 11.58 -25.56 6.24
N ASP A 163 12.54 -24.69 5.98
CA ASP A 163 13.34 -24.04 7.02
C ASP A 163 12.50 -23.03 7.79
N PHE A 164 11.60 -22.32 7.08
CA PHE A 164 10.65 -21.42 7.73
C PHE A 164 9.69 -22.17 8.63
N VAL A 165 9.04 -23.23 8.14
CA VAL A 165 8.13 -24.10 8.93
C VAL A 165 8.83 -24.59 10.19
N GLN A 166 10.10 -24.99 10.08
CA GLN A 166 10.88 -25.42 11.24
C GLN A 166 11.12 -24.27 12.24
N SER A 167 11.39 -23.06 11.76
CA SER A 167 11.58 -21.88 12.61
C SER A 167 10.31 -21.44 13.35
N ILE A 168 9.13 -21.56 12.75
CA ILE A 168 7.86 -21.14 13.37
C ILE A 168 7.20 -22.23 14.22
N LYS A 169 7.61 -23.50 14.09
CA LYS A 169 6.95 -24.64 14.72
C LYS A 169 6.75 -24.49 16.23
N GLY A 170 7.77 -23.95 16.93
CA GLY A 170 7.70 -23.68 18.37
C GLY A 170 6.68 -22.59 18.71
N HIS A 171 6.61 -21.53 17.90
CA HIS A 171 5.65 -20.43 18.08
C HIS A 171 4.23 -20.88 17.80
N CYS A 172 4.01 -21.65 16.71
CA CYS A 172 2.70 -22.25 16.43
C CYS A 172 2.25 -23.18 17.54
N ALA A 173 3.15 -23.97 18.14
CA ALA A 173 2.82 -24.87 19.23
C ALA A 173 2.28 -24.13 20.47
N LYS A 174 2.82 -22.93 20.78
CA LYS A 174 2.31 -22.09 21.87
C LYS A 174 0.87 -21.64 21.62
N ILE A 175 0.57 -21.18 20.40
CA ILE A 175 -0.78 -20.72 20.03
C ILE A 175 -1.76 -21.90 19.97
N ILE A 176 -1.34 -23.04 19.43
CA ILE A 176 -2.15 -24.26 19.40
C ILE A 176 -2.49 -24.73 20.82
N ALA A 177 -1.55 -24.64 21.76
CA ALA A 177 -1.79 -24.99 23.17
C ALA A 177 -2.74 -24.01 23.87
N LYS A 178 -2.74 -22.73 23.48
CA LYS A 178 -3.66 -21.71 24.00
C LYS A 178 -5.12 -21.97 23.59
N HIS A 179 -5.34 -22.54 22.40
CA HIS A 179 -6.67 -22.81 21.82
C HIS A 179 -6.96 -24.32 21.75
N GLU A 180 -6.76 -25.02 22.87
CA GLU A 180 -6.98 -26.47 22.98
C GLU A 180 -8.43 -26.87 22.68
N ASP A 181 -9.38 -25.97 22.90
CA ASP A 181 -10.80 -26.15 22.61
C ASP A 181 -11.10 -26.38 21.12
N VAL A 182 -10.27 -25.84 20.23
CA VAL A 182 -10.40 -26.02 18.77
C VAL A 182 -9.48 -27.12 18.24
N PHE A 183 -8.23 -27.14 18.69
CA PHE A 183 -7.23 -28.07 18.15
C PHE A 183 -7.28 -29.47 18.79
N GLY A 184 -7.59 -29.56 20.08
CA GLY A 184 -7.57 -30.80 20.86
C GLY A 184 -6.34 -31.66 20.61
N ASP A 185 -6.53 -32.98 20.48
CA ASP A 185 -5.50 -33.96 20.11
C ASP A 185 -5.37 -34.20 18.59
N ASN A 186 -6.01 -33.37 17.77
CA ASN A 186 -6.04 -33.57 16.31
C ASN A 186 -4.70 -33.21 15.65
N ALA A 187 -3.78 -34.17 15.63
CA ALA A 187 -2.46 -34.01 15.03
C ALA A 187 -2.50 -33.60 13.54
N PRO A 188 -3.39 -34.15 12.68
CA PRO A 188 -3.59 -33.66 11.32
C PRO A 188 -3.93 -32.17 11.24
N LEU A 189 -4.85 -31.68 12.07
CA LEU A 189 -5.25 -30.27 12.10
C LEU A 189 -4.10 -29.36 12.54
N LYS A 190 -3.35 -29.75 13.58
CA LYS A 190 -2.15 -29.01 14.03
C LYS A 190 -1.12 -28.86 12.91
N ARG A 191 -0.87 -29.93 12.14
CA ARG A 191 0.04 -29.90 10.98
C ARG A 191 -0.51 -29.04 9.84
N LEU A 192 -1.80 -29.13 9.56
CA LEU A 192 -2.47 -28.35 8.54
C LEU A 192 -2.39 -26.85 8.86
N PHE A 193 -2.62 -26.46 10.11
CA PHE A 193 -2.53 -25.06 10.55
C PHE A 193 -1.14 -24.48 10.34
N ILE A 194 -0.08 -25.19 10.75
CA ILE A 194 1.30 -24.75 10.55
C ILE A 194 1.60 -24.56 9.06
N LYS A 195 1.20 -25.54 8.22
CA LYS A 195 1.41 -25.48 6.77
C LYS A 195 0.61 -24.35 6.12
N ALA A 196 -0.64 -24.16 6.53
CA ALA A 196 -1.49 -23.09 6.04
C ALA A 196 -0.93 -21.72 6.42
N PHE A 197 -0.43 -21.55 7.65
CA PHE A 197 0.22 -20.30 8.07
C PHE A 197 1.50 -20.04 7.28
N ALA A 198 2.36 -21.05 7.07
CA ALA A 198 3.56 -20.90 6.25
C ALA A 198 3.22 -20.48 4.81
N LYS A 199 2.19 -21.06 4.20
CA LYS A 199 1.71 -20.69 2.87
C LYS A 199 1.03 -19.32 2.83
N PHE A 200 0.30 -18.96 3.88
CA PHE A 200 -0.26 -17.62 4.06
C PHE A 200 0.85 -16.56 4.17
N VAL A 201 1.96 -16.92 4.83
CA VAL A 201 3.17 -16.12 4.90
C VAL A 201 3.87 -15.99 3.54
N ALA A 202 4.03 -17.08 2.82
CA ALA A 202 4.77 -17.09 1.56
C ALA A 202 3.98 -16.47 0.40
N HIS A 203 2.67 -16.67 0.37
CA HIS A 203 1.83 -16.44 -0.81
C HIS A 203 0.54 -15.68 -0.52
N GLY A 204 0.28 -15.31 0.73
CA GLY A 204 -0.93 -14.56 1.08
C GLY A 204 -0.93 -13.18 0.41
N ASN A 205 -1.93 -12.92 -0.44
CA ASN A 205 -2.28 -11.55 -0.86
C ASN A 205 -2.93 -10.73 0.27
N SER A 206 -3.00 -11.30 1.48
CA SER A 206 -3.67 -10.68 2.61
C SER A 206 -2.97 -9.38 2.97
N ASN A 207 -3.70 -8.28 2.79
CA ASN A 207 -3.52 -7.02 3.50
C ASN A 207 -3.29 -7.33 4.98
N PHE A 208 -2.03 -7.50 5.40
CA PHE A 208 -1.72 -7.38 6.81
C PHE A 208 -2.17 -5.99 7.21
N ALA A 209 -2.97 -5.89 8.27
CA ALA A 209 -3.54 -4.61 8.72
C ALA A 209 -2.46 -3.56 9.06
N ASN A 210 -1.18 -3.94 9.06
CA ASN A 210 -0.04 -3.18 9.54
C ASN A 210 1.06 -2.99 8.49
N GLU A 211 0.75 -2.94 7.19
CA GLU A 211 1.78 -2.66 6.18
C GLU A 211 2.33 -1.23 6.30
N THR A 212 3.63 -1.09 6.06
CA THR A 212 4.29 0.20 5.86
C THR A 212 4.71 0.29 4.41
N GLN A 213 4.10 1.20 3.66
CA GLN A 213 4.54 1.49 2.30
C GLN A 213 5.64 2.53 2.33
N ILE A 214 6.81 2.19 1.79
CA ILE A 214 7.95 3.07 1.59
C ILE A 214 8.00 3.46 0.11
N VAL A 215 8.29 4.72 -0.15
CA VAL A 215 8.44 5.26 -1.50
C VAL A 215 9.77 6.02 -1.56
N VAL A 216 10.66 5.57 -2.44
CA VAL A 216 11.93 6.25 -2.75
C VAL A 216 11.80 6.92 -4.11
N VAL A 217 12.25 8.16 -4.20
CA VAL A 217 11.95 9.03 -5.35
C VAL A 217 13.04 10.06 -5.55
N GLY A 218 13.34 10.41 -6.80
CA GLY A 218 14.37 11.38 -7.14
C GLY A 218 15.15 10.93 -8.37
N TYR A 219 16.48 11.05 -8.32
CA TYR A 219 17.38 10.67 -9.40
C TYR A 219 18.52 9.79 -8.87
N GLY A 220 18.78 8.67 -9.55
CA GLY A 220 20.10 8.03 -9.52
C GLY A 220 21.10 8.76 -10.43
N ASP A 221 22.38 8.47 -10.27
CA ASP A 221 23.45 9.16 -11.02
C ASP A 221 23.29 9.06 -12.54
N LYS A 222 22.85 7.88 -13.01
CA LYS A 222 22.64 7.61 -14.44
C LYS A 222 21.24 8.03 -14.93
N GLU A 223 20.33 8.38 -14.03
CA GLU A 223 18.97 8.81 -14.39
C GLU A 223 18.95 10.31 -14.67
N ILE A 224 18.71 10.70 -15.92
CA ILE A 224 18.58 12.12 -16.32
C ILE A 224 17.23 12.72 -15.91
N PHE A 225 16.20 11.88 -15.82
CA PHE A 225 14.83 12.23 -15.45
C PHE A 225 14.46 11.56 -14.13
N PRO A 226 13.49 12.11 -13.38
CA PRO A 226 13.14 11.56 -12.08
C PRO A 226 12.44 10.20 -12.20
N SER A 227 12.66 9.36 -11.21
CA SER A 227 11.98 8.08 -11.06
C SER A 227 11.55 7.82 -9.62
N LEU A 228 10.65 6.87 -9.46
CA LEU A 228 10.02 6.50 -8.21
C LEU A 228 9.89 4.98 -8.11
N ARG A 229 10.21 4.45 -6.93
CA ARG A 229 10.02 3.03 -6.59
C ARG A 229 9.34 2.94 -5.22
N SER A 230 8.29 2.13 -5.13
CA SER A 230 7.64 1.83 -3.87
C SER A 230 7.64 0.35 -3.51
N VAL A 231 7.63 0.11 -2.21
CA VAL A 231 7.59 -1.22 -1.61
C VAL A 231 6.69 -1.20 -0.37
N CYS A 232 5.88 -2.24 -0.19
CA CYS A 232 5.16 -2.46 1.07
C CYS A 232 5.96 -3.42 1.95
N LEU A 233 6.36 -2.95 3.13
CA LEU A 233 6.99 -3.74 4.17
C LEU A 233 5.92 -4.37 5.05
N TYR A 234 6.05 -5.67 5.31
CA TYR A 234 5.10 -6.39 6.17
C TYR A 234 5.73 -6.72 7.51
N TRP A 235 6.83 -7.49 7.52
CA TRP A 235 7.53 -7.88 8.75
C TRP A 235 8.91 -8.49 8.43
N GLY A 236 9.74 -8.65 9.46
CA GLY A 236 10.99 -9.40 9.42
C GLY A 236 11.08 -10.40 10.58
N PHE A 237 11.59 -11.61 10.31
CA PHE A 237 11.77 -12.67 11.32
C PHE A 237 13.01 -13.48 10.96
N TYR A 238 14.04 -13.44 11.80
CA TYR A 238 15.35 -14.03 11.48
C TYR A 238 15.84 -13.61 10.08
N GLU A 239 16.13 -14.57 9.19
CA GLU A 239 16.59 -14.31 7.82
C GLU A 239 15.46 -13.94 6.84
N TYR A 240 14.21 -14.04 7.29
CA TYR A 240 13.02 -13.86 6.46
C TYR A 240 12.54 -12.42 6.52
N PHE A 241 12.65 -11.72 5.39
CA PHE A 241 12.14 -10.37 5.23
C PHE A 241 11.03 -10.34 4.20
N ARG A 242 9.80 -10.03 4.64
CA ARG A 242 8.64 -9.99 3.75
C ARG A 242 8.33 -8.55 3.32
N TYR A 243 8.35 -8.33 2.01
CA TYR A 243 7.92 -7.10 1.37
C TYR A 243 7.34 -7.37 -0.02
N ASN A 244 6.57 -6.46 -0.61
CA ASN A 244 6.09 -6.57 -2.00
C ASN A 244 6.38 -5.28 -2.78
N SER A 245 6.86 -5.42 -4.02
CA SER A 245 7.01 -4.30 -4.94
C SER A 245 5.64 -3.85 -5.46
N TYR A 246 5.33 -2.56 -5.38
CA TYR A 246 4.01 -2.03 -5.77
C TYR A 246 4.08 -1.20 -7.04
N ILE A 247 4.79 -0.07 -6.98
CA ILE A 247 4.72 0.96 -8.01
C ILE A 247 6.13 1.29 -8.49
N SER A 248 6.24 1.32 -9.81
CA SER A 248 7.39 1.80 -10.55
C SER A 248 6.89 2.89 -11.47
N ALA A 249 7.39 4.11 -11.30
CA ALA A 249 7.12 5.20 -12.22
C ALA A 249 8.44 5.89 -12.58
N GLY A 250 8.55 6.33 -13.84
CA GLY A 250 9.72 7.04 -14.33
C GLY A 250 9.32 7.96 -15.45
N ILE A 251 9.95 9.13 -15.47
CA ILE A 251 9.88 10.04 -16.59
C ILE A 251 10.89 9.59 -17.64
N THR A 252 10.47 9.59 -18.90
CA THR A 252 11.30 9.21 -20.04
C THR A 252 11.16 10.26 -21.13
N GLU A 253 11.81 10.05 -22.28
CA GLU A 253 11.61 10.92 -23.43
C GLU A 253 10.16 10.92 -23.91
N ASP A 254 9.52 9.74 -23.92
CA ASP A 254 8.13 9.53 -24.35
C ASP A 254 7.10 9.80 -23.25
N ASN A 255 7.47 9.62 -21.97
CA ASN A 255 6.59 9.86 -20.84
C ASN A 255 6.99 11.15 -20.12
N SER A 256 6.34 12.27 -20.47
CA SER A 256 6.71 13.61 -20.00
C SER A 256 6.24 13.95 -18.58
N ALA A 257 5.24 13.25 -18.04
CA ALA A 257 4.70 13.51 -16.72
C ALA A 257 4.23 12.23 -16.00
N SER A 258 4.15 12.26 -14.68
CA SER A 258 3.58 11.18 -13.86
C SER A 258 2.97 11.74 -12.57
N ILE A 259 1.84 11.17 -12.15
CA ILE A 259 1.23 11.43 -10.83
C ILE A 259 1.10 10.09 -10.11
N CYS A 260 1.86 9.91 -9.03
CA CYS A 260 1.77 8.75 -8.15
C CYS A 260 1.09 9.14 -6.83
N ARG A 261 0.24 8.25 -6.30
CA ARG A 261 -0.59 8.50 -5.13
C ARG A 261 -0.52 7.28 -4.22
N PHE A 262 -0.43 7.50 -2.92
CA PHE A 262 -0.32 6.41 -1.94
C PHE A 262 -1.20 6.68 -0.72
N GLY A 263 -1.57 5.60 -0.03
CA GLY A 263 -2.51 5.64 1.09
C GLY A 263 -3.94 5.89 0.61
N GLN A 264 -4.60 6.93 1.12
CA GLN A 264 -5.95 7.32 0.70
C GLN A 264 -5.90 8.13 -0.58
N THR A 265 -6.44 7.57 -1.66
CA THR A 265 -6.33 8.13 -3.00
C THR A 265 -7.68 8.43 -3.66
N ASP A 266 -8.81 8.10 -3.03
CA ASP A 266 -10.14 8.21 -3.61
C ASP A 266 -10.54 9.63 -4.03
N ILE A 267 -10.25 10.63 -3.19
CA ILE A 267 -10.55 12.05 -3.51
C ILE A 267 -9.64 12.56 -4.62
N ILE A 268 -8.35 12.21 -4.57
CA ILE A 268 -7.36 12.61 -5.57
C ILE A 268 -7.67 11.95 -6.91
N ASN A 269 -8.06 10.66 -6.90
CA ASN A 269 -8.49 9.94 -8.09
C ASN A 269 -9.75 10.57 -8.70
N THR A 270 -10.68 11.01 -7.86
CA THR A 270 -11.88 11.73 -8.34
C THR A 270 -11.51 13.01 -9.07
N PHE A 271 -10.57 13.81 -8.53
CA PHE A 271 -10.09 15.02 -9.20
C PHE A 271 -9.45 14.72 -10.55
N ILE A 272 -8.63 13.65 -10.63
CA ILE A 272 -7.84 13.34 -11.82
C ILE A 272 -8.65 12.63 -12.90
N ASN A 273 -9.56 11.75 -12.49
CA ASN A 273 -10.43 11.00 -13.40
C ASN A 273 -11.70 11.78 -13.77
N GLY A 274 -12.00 12.88 -13.06
CA GLY A 274 -13.25 13.62 -13.20
C GLY A 274 -14.50 12.90 -12.66
N ILE A 275 -14.35 11.64 -12.22
CA ILE A 275 -15.44 10.80 -11.69
C ILE A 275 -14.97 10.00 -10.48
N ASN A 276 -15.87 9.85 -9.50
CA ASN A 276 -15.61 9.04 -8.31
C ASN A 276 -15.79 7.53 -8.60
N ASP A 277 -14.94 6.69 -8.02
CA ASP A 277 -14.96 5.23 -8.24
C ASP A 277 -16.28 4.57 -7.80
N ASN A 278 -16.93 5.06 -6.74
CA ASN A 278 -18.23 4.54 -6.31
C ASN A 278 -19.32 4.89 -7.33
N LEU A 279 -19.28 6.09 -7.91
CA LEU A 279 -20.22 6.49 -8.95
C LEU A 279 -19.99 5.66 -10.21
N LYS A 280 -18.73 5.43 -10.59
CA LYS A 280 -18.35 4.55 -11.70
C LYS A 280 -18.88 3.12 -11.50
N LYS A 281 -18.73 2.57 -10.29
CA LYS A 281 -19.27 1.25 -9.94
C LYS A 281 -20.80 1.22 -10.01
N ALA A 282 -21.47 2.22 -9.45
CA ALA A 282 -22.93 2.34 -9.51
C ALA A 282 -23.45 2.40 -10.96
N LEU A 283 -22.74 3.10 -11.85
CA LEU A 283 -23.07 3.12 -13.29
C LEU A 283 -22.98 1.72 -13.92
N TYR A 284 -21.95 0.94 -13.59
CA TYR A 284 -21.82 -0.44 -14.06
C TYR A 284 -22.93 -1.34 -13.51
N ASP A 285 -23.27 -1.20 -12.23
CA ASP A 285 -24.34 -1.98 -11.60
C ASP A 285 -25.71 -1.64 -12.22
N ILE A 286 -25.99 -0.34 -12.46
CA ILE A 286 -27.22 0.12 -13.14
C ILE A 286 -27.29 -0.45 -14.56
N PHE A 287 -26.19 -0.36 -15.31
CA PHE A 287 -26.16 -0.86 -16.68
C PHE A 287 -26.31 -2.39 -16.74
N GLY A 288 -25.62 -3.12 -15.84
CA GLY A 288 -25.77 -4.56 -15.69
C GLY A 288 -27.22 -4.94 -15.43
N ASN A 289 -27.85 -4.33 -14.42
CA ASN A 289 -29.26 -4.57 -14.09
C ASN A 289 -30.19 -4.25 -15.26
N PHE A 290 -29.96 -3.16 -15.98
CA PHE A 290 -30.73 -2.80 -17.18
C PHE A 290 -30.58 -3.86 -18.28
N THR A 291 -29.37 -4.35 -18.54
CA THR A 291 -29.15 -5.40 -19.54
C THR A 291 -29.82 -6.72 -19.16
N SER A 292 -29.79 -7.12 -17.89
CA SER A 292 -30.49 -8.32 -17.42
C SER A 292 -32.00 -8.17 -17.52
N GLN A 293 -32.55 -6.99 -17.21
CA GLN A 293 -33.98 -6.71 -17.38
C GLN A 293 -34.39 -6.77 -18.85
N LEU A 294 -33.62 -6.15 -19.76
CA LEU A 294 -33.89 -6.23 -21.20
C LEU A 294 -33.83 -7.67 -21.71
N LYS A 295 -32.84 -8.45 -21.28
CA LYS A 295 -32.72 -9.87 -21.63
C LYS A 295 -33.94 -10.66 -21.18
N ASN A 296 -34.36 -10.48 -19.94
CA ASN A 296 -35.54 -11.15 -19.39
C ASN A 296 -36.84 -10.75 -20.12
N LEU A 297 -37.00 -9.47 -20.47
CA LEU A 297 -38.13 -8.99 -21.27
C LEU A 297 -38.14 -9.64 -22.66
N MET A 298 -36.99 -9.77 -23.31
CA MET A 298 -36.90 -10.47 -24.60
C MET A 298 -37.26 -11.95 -24.46
N ILE A 299 -36.71 -12.64 -23.46
CA ILE A 299 -36.99 -14.07 -23.19
C ILE A 299 -38.48 -14.32 -22.92
N ASN A 300 -39.14 -13.43 -22.18
CA ASN A 300 -40.56 -13.55 -21.83
C ASN A 300 -41.50 -13.30 -23.02
N ASN A 301 -41.04 -12.62 -24.07
CA ASN A 301 -41.81 -12.32 -25.27
C ASN A 301 -41.64 -13.35 -26.40
N VAL A 302 -40.97 -14.49 -26.14
CA VAL A 302 -40.81 -15.56 -27.14
C VAL A 302 -41.30 -16.91 -26.60
N ASP A 303 -42.02 -17.64 -27.44
CA ASP A 303 -42.71 -18.87 -27.05
C ASP A 303 -41.83 -20.13 -27.13
N THR A 304 -40.80 -20.14 -27.99
CA THR A 304 -39.99 -21.34 -28.22
C THR A 304 -38.72 -21.36 -27.37
N GLN A 305 -38.39 -22.53 -26.82
CA GLN A 305 -37.14 -22.73 -26.07
C GLN A 305 -35.91 -22.41 -26.93
N TYR A 306 -35.95 -22.76 -28.22
CA TYR A 306 -34.89 -22.43 -29.17
C TYR A 306 -34.61 -20.93 -29.26
N SER A 307 -35.65 -20.08 -29.32
CA SER A 307 -35.46 -18.62 -29.35
C SER A 307 -34.93 -18.07 -28.02
N LYS A 308 -35.32 -18.66 -26.90
CA LYS A 308 -34.78 -18.30 -25.57
C LYS A 308 -33.29 -18.63 -25.47
N ASP A 309 -32.87 -19.78 -25.97
CA ASP A 309 -31.47 -20.22 -25.98
C ASP A 309 -30.61 -19.31 -26.90
N ILE A 310 -31.15 -18.88 -28.04
CA ILE A 310 -30.50 -17.87 -28.91
C ILE A 310 -30.29 -16.56 -28.15
N ILE A 311 -31.32 -16.01 -27.50
CA ILE A 311 -31.20 -14.76 -26.74
C ILE A 311 -30.18 -14.88 -25.61
N ASN A 312 -30.17 -16.03 -24.91
CA ASN A 312 -29.20 -16.31 -23.86
C ASN A 312 -27.75 -16.33 -24.38
N SER A 313 -27.53 -16.87 -25.56
CA SER A 313 -26.21 -16.91 -26.20
C SER A 313 -25.81 -15.59 -26.87
N ALA A 314 -26.76 -14.79 -27.34
CA ALA A 314 -26.51 -13.53 -28.04
C ALA A 314 -26.22 -12.37 -27.08
N ILE A 315 -26.83 -12.38 -25.89
CA ILE A 315 -26.67 -11.33 -24.88
C ILE A 315 -25.78 -11.84 -23.74
N ASP A 316 -24.50 -11.54 -23.87
CA ASP A 316 -23.50 -11.68 -22.83
C ASP A 316 -23.41 -10.37 -22.02
N GLU A 317 -24.11 -10.34 -20.88
CA GLU A 317 -24.16 -9.20 -19.97
C GLU A 317 -22.76 -8.81 -19.46
N GLY A 318 -21.91 -9.80 -19.16
CA GLY A 318 -20.55 -9.57 -18.69
C GLY A 318 -19.71 -8.86 -19.76
N LYS A 319 -19.80 -9.31 -21.01
CA LYS A 319 -19.10 -8.66 -22.13
C LYS A 319 -19.62 -7.26 -22.40
N LEU A 320 -20.93 -7.02 -22.29
CA LEU A 320 -21.53 -5.68 -22.46
C LEU A 320 -21.05 -4.71 -21.38
N VAL A 321 -21.08 -5.12 -20.12
CA VAL A 321 -20.55 -4.31 -18.99
C VAL A 321 -19.06 -4.05 -19.17
N ALA A 322 -18.28 -5.04 -19.59
CA ALA A 322 -16.85 -4.85 -19.87
C ALA A 322 -16.59 -3.86 -21.01
N THR A 323 -17.42 -3.90 -22.07
CA THR A 323 -17.32 -2.98 -23.21
C THR A 323 -17.67 -1.55 -22.81
N LEU A 324 -18.73 -1.36 -22.02
CA LEU A 324 -19.07 -0.07 -21.42
C LEU A 324 -17.91 0.44 -20.55
N GLY A 325 -17.34 -0.43 -19.72
CA GLY A 325 -16.21 -0.10 -18.87
C GLY A 325 -15.02 0.45 -19.65
N ALA A 326 -14.58 -0.28 -20.69
CA ALA A 326 -13.50 0.15 -21.56
C ALA A 326 -13.81 1.47 -22.30
N THR A 327 -15.06 1.66 -22.74
CA THR A 327 -15.48 2.89 -23.43
C THR A 327 -15.42 4.08 -22.48
N LEU A 328 -15.94 3.93 -21.25
CA LEU A 328 -15.89 4.98 -20.23
C LEU A 328 -14.45 5.31 -19.82
N ASP A 329 -13.59 4.30 -19.69
CA ASP A 329 -12.17 4.49 -19.37
C ASP A 329 -11.43 5.26 -20.47
N ASN A 330 -11.73 5.00 -21.73
CA ASN A 330 -11.19 5.78 -22.84
C ASN A 330 -11.67 7.24 -22.79
N ILE A 331 -12.95 7.48 -22.53
CA ILE A 331 -13.48 8.84 -22.38
C ILE A 331 -12.79 9.59 -21.24
N ILE A 332 -12.68 8.96 -20.06
CA ILE A 332 -11.98 9.55 -18.91
C ILE A 332 -10.53 9.87 -19.28
N ARG A 333 -9.86 8.96 -19.97
CA ARG A 333 -8.48 9.14 -20.39
C ARG A 333 -8.31 10.33 -21.32
N GLU A 334 -9.16 10.45 -22.34
CA GLU A 334 -9.06 11.52 -23.33
C GLU A 334 -9.52 12.89 -22.80
N THR A 335 -10.55 12.93 -21.96
CA THR A 335 -11.16 14.19 -21.51
C THR A 335 -10.53 14.76 -20.25
N SER A 336 -10.03 13.90 -19.35
CA SER A 336 -9.56 14.31 -18.02
C SER A 336 -8.06 14.06 -17.85
N ILE A 337 -7.60 12.82 -18.06
CA ILE A 337 -6.23 12.42 -17.75
C ILE A 337 -5.23 13.02 -18.76
N ALA A 338 -5.44 12.82 -20.06
CA ALA A 338 -4.48 13.24 -21.08
C ALA A 338 -4.23 14.77 -21.11
N PRO A 339 -5.25 15.64 -21.00
CA PRO A 339 -5.04 17.08 -20.87
C PRO A 339 -4.25 17.45 -19.63
N LEU A 340 -4.59 16.86 -18.46
CA LEU A 340 -3.86 17.10 -17.21
C LEU A 340 -2.38 16.69 -17.33
N MET A 341 -2.11 15.50 -17.87
CA MET A 341 -0.73 15.00 -18.06
C MET A 341 0.07 15.86 -19.02
N SER A 342 -0.57 16.35 -20.10
CA SER A 342 0.07 17.25 -21.07
C SER A 342 0.47 18.57 -20.42
N SER A 343 -0.43 19.17 -19.62
CA SER A 343 -0.15 20.38 -18.86
C SER A 343 0.95 20.16 -17.81
N LEU A 344 0.91 19.05 -17.07
CA LEU A 344 1.95 18.69 -16.10
C LEU A 344 3.34 18.55 -16.72
N GLY A 345 3.40 18.08 -17.97
CA GLY A 345 4.65 17.95 -18.71
C GLY A 345 5.38 19.27 -18.93
N ILE A 346 4.68 20.41 -18.86
CA ILE A 346 5.22 21.77 -19.09
C ILE A 346 5.22 22.65 -17.83
N LEU A 347 4.58 22.22 -16.74
CA LEU A 347 4.56 22.98 -15.48
C LEU A 347 5.95 23.18 -14.92
N ASP A 348 6.17 24.33 -14.29
CA ASP A 348 7.38 24.59 -13.56
C ASP A 348 7.37 23.91 -12.17
N LYS A 349 8.48 24.06 -11.44
CA LYS A 349 8.65 23.44 -10.12
C LYS A 349 7.68 24.02 -9.07
N GLU A 350 7.28 25.27 -9.21
CA GLU A 350 6.44 25.98 -8.24
C GLU A 350 4.96 25.62 -8.43
N ASP A 351 4.48 25.62 -9.67
CA ASP A 351 3.14 25.20 -10.04
C ASP A 351 2.89 23.74 -9.67
N MET A 352 3.89 22.86 -9.90
CA MET A 352 3.82 21.47 -9.45
C MET A 352 3.71 21.37 -7.92
N ALA A 353 4.39 22.22 -7.16
CA ALA A 353 4.32 22.27 -5.71
C ALA A 353 2.93 22.70 -5.22
N GLU A 354 2.36 23.73 -5.82
CA GLU A 354 1.01 24.20 -5.49
C GLU A 354 -0.06 23.15 -5.84
N LEU A 355 0.06 22.47 -6.98
CA LEU A 355 -0.84 21.40 -7.37
C LEU A 355 -0.82 20.27 -6.33
N VAL A 356 0.38 19.76 -6.01
CA VAL A 356 0.53 18.65 -5.05
C VAL A 356 0.00 19.02 -3.67
N GLU A 357 0.28 20.23 -3.19
CA GLU A 357 -0.27 20.74 -1.93
C GLU A 357 -1.80 20.83 -1.97
N SER A 358 -2.36 21.31 -3.08
CA SER A 358 -3.80 21.44 -3.29
C SER A 358 -4.51 20.08 -3.29
N LEU A 359 -3.91 19.05 -3.90
CA LEU A 359 -4.46 17.68 -3.92
C LEU A 359 -4.55 17.06 -2.52
N ILE A 360 -3.59 17.33 -1.64
CA ILE A 360 -3.66 16.89 -0.25
C ILE A 360 -4.64 17.77 0.54
N SER A 361 -4.64 19.08 0.28
CA SER A 361 -5.53 20.04 0.94
C SER A 361 -7.00 19.74 0.68
N ILE A 362 -7.39 19.43 -0.56
CA ILE A 362 -8.78 19.06 -0.90
C ILE A 362 -9.18 17.75 -0.24
N THR A 363 -8.25 16.79 -0.13
CA THR A 363 -8.49 15.52 0.57
C THR A 363 -8.74 15.77 2.05
N HIS A 364 -7.89 16.55 2.71
CA HIS A 364 -8.07 16.95 4.10
C HIS A 364 -9.38 17.72 4.32
N LEU A 365 -9.69 18.70 3.47
CA LEU A 365 -10.91 19.49 3.56
C LEU A 365 -12.15 18.61 3.45
N ASN A 366 -12.18 17.70 2.47
CA ASN A 366 -13.29 16.79 2.27
C ASN A 366 -13.48 15.88 3.49
N ARG A 367 -12.39 15.32 4.04
CA ARG A 367 -12.45 14.47 5.24
C ARG A 367 -12.91 15.21 6.49
N ARG A 368 -12.57 16.49 6.63
CA ARG A 368 -12.98 17.32 7.77
C ARG A 368 -14.46 17.72 7.69
N ILE A 369 -14.99 17.94 6.49
CA ILE A 369 -16.38 18.38 6.29
C ILE A 369 -17.33 17.17 6.32
N THR A 370 -16.92 16.04 5.74
CA THR A 370 -17.71 14.80 5.77
C THR A 370 -17.52 14.08 7.11
N MET A 371 -18.52 13.37 7.61
CA MET A 371 -18.43 12.57 8.85
C MET A 371 -17.56 11.30 8.68
N SER A 372 -16.53 11.37 7.84
CA SER A 372 -15.54 10.30 7.66
C SER A 372 -14.43 10.46 8.69
N GLU A 373 -13.78 9.36 9.08
CA GLU A 373 -12.63 9.42 10.00
C GLU A 373 -11.58 10.42 9.48
N GLU A 374 -11.08 11.30 10.36
CA GLU A 374 -10.02 12.29 10.10
C GLU A 374 -8.67 11.59 9.89
N GLY A 375 -8.58 10.79 8.84
CA GLY A 375 -7.42 9.98 8.51
C GLY A 375 -6.33 10.72 7.71
N VAL A 376 -6.62 11.93 7.24
CA VAL A 376 -5.73 12.80 6.48
C VAL A 376 -5.89 14.21 7.04
N GLY A 377 -4.80 14.84 7.48
CA GLY A 377 -4.89 16.19 8.03
C GLY A 377 -3.61 16.75 8.62
N GLY A 378 -3.76 17.89 9.29
CA GLY A 378 -2.64 18.68 9.80
C GLY A 378 -1.90 19.49 8.73
N PRO A 379 -0.73 20.05 9.08
CA PRO A 379 0.12 20.75 8.12
C PRO A 379 0.58 19.81 7.00
N ILE A 380 0.81 20.36 5.81
CA ILE A 380 1.31 19.60 4.66
C ILE A 380 2.79 19.92 4.48
N ASP A 381 3.61 18.87 4.39
CA ASP A 381 5.02 19.00 4.01
C ASP A 381 5.15 18.84 2.50
N VAL A 382 5.90 19.74 1.85
CA VAL A 382 6.12 19.75 0.40
C VAL A 382 7.61 19.89 0.13
N ALA A 383 8.14 18.97 -0.67
CA ALA A 383 9.53 19.01 -1.13
C ALA A 383 9.61 18.90 -2.65
N ILE A 384 10.60 19.58 -3.21
CA ILE A 384 10.94 19.59 -4.63
C ILE A 384 12.32 18.95 -4.76
N ILE A 385 12.44 17.98 -5.66
CA ILE A 385 13.69 17.30 -5.95
C ILE A 385 13.99 17.50 -7.41
N SER A 386 15.13 18.11 -7.71
CA SER A 386 15.64 18.24 -9.09
C SER A 386 17.06 17.72 -9.18
N LYS A 387 17.49 17.32 -10.38
CA LYS A 387 18.84 16.78 -10.58
C LYS A 387 19.94 17.77 -10.21
N GLY A 388 19.72 19.07 -10.46
CA GLY A 388 20.69 20.13 -10.19
C GLY A 388 20.64 20.66 -8.76
N ASP A 389 19.45 20.92 -8.22
CA ASP A 389 19.29 21.59 -6.92
C ASP A 389 19.29 20.61 -5.73
N GLY A 390 19.20 19.30 -5.99
CA GLY A 390 19.06 18.31 -4.93
C GLY A 390 17.65 18.28 -4.35
N PHE A 391 17.56 17.87 -3.09
CA PHE A 391 16.32 17.87 -2.31
C PHE A 391 16.11 19.22 -1.62
N VAL A 392 15.01 19.91 -1.93
CA VAL A 392 14.69 21.24 -1.41
C VAL A 392 13.30 21.23 -0.75
N TRP A 393 13.20 21.79 0.46
CA TRP A 393 11.92 21.99 1.13
C TRP A 393 11.23 23.25 0.60
N LYS A 394 10.04 23.13 0.02
CA LYS A 394 9.16 24.28 -0.30
C LYS A 394 8.33 24.66 0.93
N LYS A 395 7.81 23.66 1.64
CA LYS A 395 7.03 23.82 2.87
C LYS A 395 7.38 22.71 3.83
N ARG A 396 7.76 23.06 5.06
CA ARG A 396 8.13 22.10 6.09
C ARG A 396 7.62 22.53 7.45
N LYS A 397 6.90 21.64 8.13
CA LYS A 397 6.55 21.85 9.53
C LYS A 397 7.74 21.60 10.44
N HIS A 398 7.79 22.34 11.55
CA HIS A 398 8.77 22.15 12.60
C HIS A 398 8.05 21.98 13.93
N TYR A 399 8.52 21.05 14.76
CA TYR A 399 8.04 20.91 16.15
C TYR A 399 8.60 22.01 17.07
N PHE A 400 9.43 22.89 16.52
CA PHE A 400 10.09 24.00 17.20
C PHE A 400 10.00 25.27 16.34
N LYS A 401 10.21 26.42 16.98
CA LYS A 401 10.28 27.71 16.29
C LYS A 401 11.65 27.85 15.61
N PRO A 402 11.71 28.06 14.28
CA PRO A 402 12.97 28.17 13.54
C PRO A 402 13.91 29.25 14.10
N GLU A 403 13.33 30.38 14.51
CA GLU A 403 14.07 31.56 14.98
C GLU A 403 14.86 31.28 16.26
N LEU A 404 14.41 30.30 17.06
CA LEU A 404 15.05 29.89 18.30
C LEU A 404 16.15 28.83 18.10
N ASN A 405 16.24 28.23 16.90
CA ASN A 405 17.05 27.03 16.66
C ASN A 405 17.92 27.16 15.40
N GLN A 406 18.57 28.32 15.19
CA GLN A 406 19.43 28.55 14.01
C GLN A 406 20.52 27.48 13.83
N MET A 407 21.12 27.01 14.93
CA MET A 407 22.12 25.93 14.90
C MET A 407 21.62 24.63 14.26
N PHE A 408 20.32 24.35 14.30
CA PHE A 408 19.76 23.19 13.61
C PHE A 408 19.87 23.34 12.09
N PHE A 409 19.58 24.53 11.57
CA PHE A 409 19.62 24.82 10.14
C PHE A 409 21.06 24.88 9.63
N ASP A 410 21.96 25.52 10.39
CA ASP A 410 23.38 25.63 10.03
C ASP A 410 24.07 24.26 9.91
N ASN A 411 23.67 23.31 10.74
CA ASN A 411 24.23 21.96 10.76
C ASN A 411 23.44 20.94 9.93
N TYR A 412 22.34 21.36 9.28
CA TYR A 412 21.44 20.44 8.59
C TYR A 412 22.16 19.66 7.49
N PHE A 413 23.06 20.29 6.72
CA PHE A 413 23.84 19.62 5.66
C PHE A 413 25.21 19.09 6.11
N ARG A 414 25.62 19.34 7.37
CA ARG A 414 26.93 18.93 7.90
C ARG A 414 26.95 17.55 8.58
N SER A 415 25.78 16.93 8.76
CA SER A 415 25.58 15.74 9.62
C SER A 415 25.15 14.48 8.89
#